data_AF-A0A1B9NUJ2-F1
#
_entry.id   AF-A0A1B9NUJ2-F1
#
_cell.length_a   1.000
_cell.length_b   1.000
_cell.length_c   1.000
_cell.angle_alpha   90.00
_cell.angle_beta   90.00
_cell.angle_gamma   90.00
#
_symmetry.space_group_name_H-M   'P 1'
#
loop_
_entity.id
_entity.type
_entity.pdbx_description
1 polymer ?
#
loop_
_entity_poly.entity_id
_entity_poly.type
_entity_poly.pdbx_seq_one_letter_code
_entity_poly.pdbx_strand_id
1 'polypeptide(L)'
;MKISELIQVLQTIQETTSDDLEVVTGEEWFPEQLLESNVNHNMAFLKFDRMPNDIPAEIDARGFFEHEELLIKNIINKVIFSELEPEEMVEKLATMLFFSHENISSDVIEAFSQEIK
;
A
#
# COMPACT_ATOMS: atom_id res chain seq x y z
N MET A 1 15.00 14.67 -5.37
CA MET A 1 16.23 14.08 -4.81
C MET A 1 17.22 13.84 -5.95
N LYS A 2 18.48 14.23 -5.80
CA LYS A 2 19.54 13.92 -6.76
C LYS A 2 20.04 12.48 -6.57
N ILE A 3 20.59 11.86 -7.62
CA ILE A 3 21.17 10.50 -7.52
C ILE A 3 22.26 10.44 -6.42
N SER A 4 23.08 11.49 -6.29
CA SER A 4 24.09 11.58 -5.24
C SER A 4 23.52 11.56 -3.83
N GLU A 5 22.34 12.16 -3.63
CA GLU A 5 21.65 12.18 -2.33
C GLU A 5 21.05 10.80 -2.02
N LEU A 6 20.45 10.14 -3.03
CA LEU A 6 19.93 8.78 -2.90
C LEU A 6 21.03 7.78 -2.53
N ILE A 7 22.20 7.87 -3.18
CA ILE A 7 23.36 7.02 -2.88
C ILE A 7 23.78 7.17 -1.41
N GLN A 8 23.84 8.40 -0.89
CA GLN A 8 24.21 8.64 0.51
C GLN A 8 23.22 8.00 1.49
N VAL A 9 21.91 8.09 1.19
CA VAL A 9 20.88 7.44 2.00
C VAL A 9 21.04 5.92 1.98
N LEU A 10 21.20 5.32 0.80
CA LEU A 10 21.36 3.87 0.66
C LEU A 10 22.63 3.35 1.35
N GLN A 11 23.74 4.08 1.25
CA GLN A 11 24.99 3.75 1.96
C GLN A 11 24.79 3.78 3.48
N THR A 12 24.08 4.79 3.98
CA THR A 12 23.76 4.89 5.42
C THR A 12 22.94 3.69 5.88
N ILE A 13 21.90 3.30 5.12
CA ILE A 13 21.05 2.15 5.42
C ILE A 13 21.88 0.86 5.46
N GLN A 14 22.74 0.65 4.45
CA GLN A 14 23.61 -0.52 4.35
C GLN A 14 24.62 -0.62 5.51
N GLU A 15 25.08 0.52 6.03
CA GLU A 15 25.96 0.54 7.22
C GLU A 15 25.20 0.22 8.51
N THR A 16 23.92 0.61 8.59
CA THR A 16 23.09 0.42 9.79
C THR A 16 22.35 -0.92 9.87
N THR A 17 22.22 -1.63 8.75
CA THR A 17 21.46 -2.87 8.67
C THR A 17 22.32 -3.99 8.08
N SER A 18 22.35 -5.15 8.74
CA SER A 18 23.16 -6.31 8.35
C SER A 18 22.47 -7.26 7.35
N ASP A 19 21.22 -6.97 6.97
CA ASP A 19 20.39 -7.82 6.12
C ASP A 19 20.44 -7.37 4.65
N ASP A 20 20.25 -8.32 3.73
CA ASP A 20 20.16 -8.05 2.30
C ASP A 20 18.76 -7.51 1.98
N LEU A 21 18.65 -6.18 1.94
CA LEU A 21 17.37 -5.47 1.76
C LEU A 21 17.09 -5.22 0.28
N GLU A 22 15.86 -5.48 -0.13
CA GLU A 22 15.37 -5.11 -1.46
C GLU A 22 14.99 -3.63 -1.54
N VAL A 23 15.24 -3.01 -2.70
CA VAL A 23 14.81 -1.62 -2.95
C VAL A 23 13.35 -1.63 -3.35
N VAL A 24 12.51 -1.05 -2.50
CA VAL A 24 11.07 -0.91 -2.71
C VAL A 24 10.66 0.57 -2.69
N THR A 25 9.55 0.88 -3.33
CA THR A 25 8.87 2.19 -3.27
C THR A 25 7.41 1.98 -2.89
N GLY A 26 6.65 3.06 -2.68
CA GLY A 26 5.24 2.98 -2.28
C GLY A 26 5.08 3.09 -0.76
N GLU A 27 3.99 2.53 -0.25
CA GLU A 27 3.69 2.53 1.18
C GLU A 27 4.28 1.27 1.85
N GLU A 28 4.54 1.33 3.16
CA GLU A 28 5.06 0.18 3.91
C GLU A 28 4.13 -1.05 3.82
N TRP A 29 2.83 -0.80 3.63
CA TRP A 29 1.79 -1.82 3.47
C TRP A 29 1.54 -2.23 2.01
N PHE A 30 2.12 -1.52 1.03
CA PHE A 30 2.02 -1.85 -0.40
C PHE A 30 3.33 -1.49 -1.15
N PRO A 31 4.43 -2.22 -0.87
CA PRO A 31 5.71 -1.95 -1.48
C PRO A 31 5.77 -2.47 -2.92
N GLU A 32 6.18 -1.60 -3.85
CA GLU A 32 6.50 -1.95 -5.24
C GLU A 32 8.01 -2.26 -5.33
N GLN A 33 8.36 -3.47 -5.77
CA GLN A 33 9.77 -3.91 -5.87
C GLN A 33 10.46 -3.34 -7.11
N LEU A 34 11.70 -2.89 -6.99
CA LEU A 34 12.49 -2.46 -8.14
C LEU A 34 12.88 -3.67 -9.01
N LEU A 35 12.31 -3.76 -10.22
CA LEU A 35 12.59 -4.84 -11.18
C LEU A 35 13.79 -4.53 -12.06
N GLU A 36 13.84 -3.31 -12.60
CA GLU A 36 14.87 -2.89 -13.54
C GLU A 36 15.30 -1.46 -13.25
N SER A 37 16.60 -1.20 -13.41
CA SER A 37 17.14 0.15 -13.39
C SER A 37 18.02 0.39 -14.61
N ASN A 38 17.92 1.59 -15.18
CA ASN A 38 18.73 2.01 -16.31
C ASN A 38 19.08 3.49 -16.18
N VAL A 39 20.25 3.87 -16.66
CA VAL A 39 20.68 5.27 -16.74
C VAL A 39 20.70 5.68 -18.20
N ASN A 40 19.91 6.70 -18.53
CA ASN A 40 19.89 7.28 -19.86
C ASN A 40 20.22 8.77 -19.77
N HIS A 41 21.36 9.16 -20.36
CA HIS A 41 21.97 10.47 -20.21
C HIS A 41 22.20 10.84 -18.73
N ASN A 42 21.50 11.85 -18.22
CA ASN A 42 21.58 12.35 -16.84
C ASN A 42 20.35 11.97 -16.00
N MET A 43 19.54 11.02 -16.47
CA MET A 43 18.32 10.57 -15.80
C MET A 43 18.44 9.08 -15.45
N ALA A 44 18.08 8.75 -14.21
CA ALA A 44 17.90 7.37 -13.78
C ALA A 44 16.43 6.97 -13.97
N PHE A 45 16.22 5.88 -14.69
CA PHE A 45 14.92 5.27 -14.92
C PHE A 45 14.84 4.01 -14.05
N LEU A 46 13.83 3.98 -13.19
CA LEU A 46 13.55 2.88 -12.27
C LEU A 46 12.19 2.30 -12.64
N LYS A 47 12.14 1.00 -12.88
CA LYS A 47 10.91 0.27 -13.18
C LYS A 47 10.58 -0.61 -11.99
N PHE A 48 9.48 -0.29 -11.35
CA PHE A 48 8.96 -1.06 -10.24
C PHE A 48 7.91 -2.07 -10.72
N ASP A 49 7.78 -3.17 -10.00
CA ASP A 49 6.68 -4.11 -10.17
C ASP A 49 5.38 -3.40 -9.81
N ARG A 50 4.66 -2.95 -10.85
CA ARG A 50 3.23 -2.76 -10.75
C ARG A 50 2.59 -4.03 -11.25
N MET A 51 1.90 -4.71 -10.36
CA MET A 51 1.22 -5.96 -10.65
C MET A 51 0.47 -5.84 -11.99
N PRO A 52 0.73 -6.72 -12.98
CA PRO A 52 -0.08 -6.79 -14.18
C PRO A 52 -1.53 -7.08 -13.79
N ASN A 53 -2.49 -6.41 -14.42
CA ASN A 53 -3.94 -6.62 -14.24
C ASN A 53 -4.42 -8.08 -14.42
N ASP A 54 -3.54 -8.97 -14.92
CA ASP A 54 -3.86 -10.34 -15.35
C ASP A 54 -3.34 -11.45 -14.39
N ILE A 55 -2.75 -11.11 -13.23
CA ILE A 55 -2.40 -12.14 -12.24
C ILE A 55 -3.66 -12.51 -11.43
N PRO A 56 -4.08 -13.79 -11.39
CA PRO A 56 -5.22 -14.21 -10.59
C PRO A 56 -5.01 -13.89 -9.11
N ALA A 57 -5.98 -13.21 -8.50
CA ALA A 57 -5.96 -12.76 -7.10
C ALA A 57 -5.76 -13.87 -6.05
N GLU A 58 -5.86 -15.15 -6.43
CA GLU A 58 -5.73 -16.31 -5.53
C GLU A 58 -4.27 -16.74 -5.26
N ILE A 59 -3.28 -16.20 -5.97
CA ILE A 59 -1.86 -16.59 -5.84
C ILE A 59 -1.00 -15.41 -5.39
N ASP A 60 -1.47 -14.61 -4.43
CA ASP A 60 -0.61 -13.58 -3.83
C ASP A 60 0.19 -14.16 -2.63
N ALA A 61 1.34 -14.76 -2.95
CA ALA A 61 2.18 -15.49 -2.00
C ALA A 61 2.96 -14.60 -1.01
N ARG A 62 2.74 -13.28 -0.98
CA ARG A 62 3.50 -12.34 -0.13
C ARG A 62 2.70 -11.81 1.08
N GLY A 63 1.54 -12.41 1.39
CA GLY A 63 0.79 -12.18 2.65
C GLY A 63 -0.22 -11.01 2.62
N PHE A 64 -0.47 -10.43 1.45
CA PHE A 64 -1.31 -9.23 1.27
C PHE A 64 -2.75 -9.42 1.69
N PHE A 65 -3.35 -10.56 1.34
CA PHE A 65 -4.75 -10.80 1.63
C PHE A 65 -5.05 -10.78 3.13
N GLU A 66 -4.17 -11.35 3.96
CA GLU A 66 -4.36 -11.39 5.42
C GLU A 66 -4.22 -9.99 6.05
N HIS A 67 -3.31 -9.15 5.55
CA HIS A 67 -3.12 -7.80 6.05
C HIS A 67 -4.24 -6.85 5.61
N GLU A 68 -4.64 -6.90 4.34
CA GLU A 68 -5.78 -6.12 3.82
C GLU A 68 -7.08 -6.51 4.53
N GLU A 69 -7.30 -7.81 4.75
CA GLU A 69 -8.44 -8.29 5.53
C GLU A 69 -8.41 -7.73 6.96
N LEU A 70 -7.25 -7.68 7.61
CA LEU A 70 -7.09 -7.07 8.93
C LEU A 70 -7.42 -5.57 8.92
N LEU A 71 -6.92 -4.83 7.94
CA LEU A 71 -7.14 -3.38 7.83
C LEU A 71 -8.61 -3.05 7.56
N ILE A 72 -9.25 -3.78 6.64
CA ILE A 72 -10.68 -3.64 6.35
C ILE A 72 -11.50 -4.00 7.60
N LYS A 73 -11.17 -5.08 8.31
CA LYS A 73 -11.80 -5.43 9.59
C LYS A 73 -11.64 -4.31 10.62
N ASN A 74 -10.47 -3.67 10.70
CA ASN A 74 -10.23 -2.56 11.61
C ASN A 74 -11.08 -1.33 11.24
N ILE A 75 -11.21 -0.99 9.96
CA ILE A 75 -12.08 0.09 9.47
C ILE A 75 -13.54 -0.21 9.83
N ILE A 76 -14.02 -1.41 9.53
CA ILE A 76 -15.39 -1.85 9.86
C ILE A 76 -15.62 -1.79 11.37
N ASN A 77 -14.70 -2.32 12.18
CA ASN A 77 -14.81 -2.27 13.64
C ASN A 77 -14.87 -0.83 14.14
N LYS A 78 -14.06 0.09 13.59
CA LYS A 78 -14.14 1.50 13.96
C LYS A 78 -15.52 2.10 13.66
N VAL A 79 -16.13 1.75 12.53
CA VAL A 79 -17.49 2.20 12.20
C VAL A 79 -18.51 1.59 13.16
N ILE A 80 -18.45 0.28 13.43
CA ILE A 80 -19.39 -0.42 14.33
C ILE A 80 -19.29 0.06 15.78
N PHE A 81 -18.08 0.31 16.27
CA PHE A 81 -17.83 0.72 17.65
C PHE A 81 -17.67 2.23 17.84
N SER A 82 -17.95 3.03 16.81
CA SER A 82 -18.05 4.48 16.94
C SER A 82 -19.34 4.87 17.68
N GLU A 83 -19.36 6.06 18.29
CA GLU A 83 -20.55 6.63 18.93
C GLU A 83 -21.59 7.16 17.91
N LEU A 84 -21.65 6.58 16.71
CA LEU A 84 -22.59 6.94 15.65
C LEU A 84 -23.99 6.42 15.97
N GLU A 85 -25.00 7.18 15.54
CA GLU A 85 -26.37 6.69 15.54
C GLU A 85 -26.53 5.54 14.52
N PRO A 86 -27.45 4.58 14.74
CA PRO A 86 -27.60 3.41 13.87
C PRO A 86 -27.81 3.73 12.39
N GLU A 87 -28.51 4.84 12.09
CA GLU A 87 -28.77 5.29 10.73
C GLU A 87 -27.49 5.78 10.03
N GLU A 88 -26.62 6.50 10.76
CA GLU A 88 -25.34 7.00 10.24
C GLU A 88 -24.33 5.86 10.04
N MET A 89 -24.35 4.86 10.92
CA MET A 89 -23.52 3.65 10.78
C MET A 89 -23.89 2.88 9.51
N VAL A 90 -25.20 2.70 9.26
CA VAL A 90 -25.69 2.04 8.04
C VAL A 90 -25.25 2.79 6.79
N GLU A 91 -25.36 4.13 6.79
CA GLU A 91 -24.94 4.96 5.66
C GLU A 91 -23.43 4.85 5.38
N LYS A 92 -22.60 4.88 6.42
CA LYS A 92 -21.14 4.71 6.27
C LYS A 92 -20.77 3.33 5.74
N LEU A 93 -21.38 2.27 6.27
CA LEU A 93 -21.14 0.90 5.78
C LEU A 93 -21.62 0.72 4.34
N ALA A 94 -22.78 1.29 3.98
CA ALA A 94 -23.29 1.26 2.62
C ALA A 94 -22.38 2.02 1.64
N THR A 95 -21.89 3.19 2.04
CA THR A 95 -20.92 3.99 1.26
C THR A 95 -19.64 3.20 1.01
N MET A 96 -19.11 2.55 2.04
CA MET A 96 -17.91 1.71 1.93
C MET A 96 -18.15 0.52 0.99
N LEU A 97 -19.32 -0.10 1.04
CA LEU A 97 -19.69 -1.20 0.16
C LEU A 97 -19.78 -0.75 -1.30
N PHE A 98 -20.43 0.38 -1.58
CA PHE A 98 -20.51 0.92 -2.95
C PHE A 98 -19.13 1.29 -3.49
N PHE A 99 -18.29 1.93 -2.69
CA PHE A 99 -16.93 2.28 -3.10
C PHE A 99 -16.09 1.02 -3.38
N SER A 100 -16.20 -0.01 -2.54
CA SER A 100 -15.47 -1.28 -2.72
C SER A 100 -15.89 -2.08 -3.94
N HIS A 101 -17.12 -1.88 -4.45
CA HIS A 101 -17.57 -2.55 -5.67
C HIS A 101 -16.85 -2.02 -6.93
N GLU A 102 -16.39 -0.77 -6.89
CA GLU A 102 -15.78 -0.09 -8.04
C GLU A 102 -14.26 0.01 -7.95
N ASN A 103 -13.64 -0.33 -6.81
CA ASN A 103 -12.23 -0.08 -6.53
C ASN A 103 -11.56 -1.31 -5.88
N ILE A 104 -10.23 -1.36 -5.95
CA ILE A 104 -9.45 -2.42 -5.29
C ILE A 104 -9.31 -2.15 -3.78
N SER A 105 -8.98 -3.20 -3.02
CA SER A 105 -8.83 -3.16 -1.56
C SER A 105 -7.89 -2.05 -1.07
N SER A 106 -6.78 -1.81 -1.76
CA SER A 106 -5.84 -0.73 -1.42
C SER A 106 -6.48 0.66 -1.47
N ASP A 107 -7.30 0.93 -2.49
CA ASP A 107 -7.97 2.23 -2.66
C ASP A 107 -9.05 2.42 -1.59
N VAL A 108 -9.75 1.34 -1.23
CA VAL A 108 -10.71 1.34 -0.12
C VAL A 108 -10.00 1.66 1.19
N ILE A 109 -8.87 1.00 1.46
CA ILE A 109 -8.08 1.25 2.68
C ILE A 109 -7.60 2.70 2.72
N GLU A 110 -7.07 3.24 1.62
CA GLU A 110 -6.63 4.63 1.55
C GLU A 110 -7.78 5.60 1.82
N ALA A 111 -8.91 5.42 1.13
CA ALA A 111 -10.07 6.31 1.23
C ALA A 111 -10.67 6.33 2.66
N PHE A 112 -10.75 5.17 3.32
CA PHE A 112 -11.45 5.05 4.61
C PHE A 112 -10.52 4.98 5.83
N SER A 113 -9.20 4.92 5.65
CA SER A 113 -8.23 4.98 6.76
C SER A 113 -8.08 6.38 7.36
N GLN A 114 -8.30 7.43 6.56
CA GLN A 114 -8.11 8.84 6.93
C GLN A 114 -9.30 9.46 7.68
N GLU A 115 -10.49 8.85 7.62
CA GLU A 115 -11.73 9.46 8.13
C GLU A 115 -11.97 9.31 9.64
N ILE A 116 -11.14 8.56 10.36
CA ILE A 116 -11.45 8.18 11.75
C ILE A 116 -10.24 8.46 12.64
N LYS A 117 -10.12 9.73 13.05
CA LYS A 117 -9.35 10.18 14.23
C LYS A 117 -10.19 10.07 15.49
#